data_AF-A0A285EGR4-F1
#
_entry.id   AF-A0A285EGR4-F1
#
_cell.length_a   1.000
_cell.length_b   1.000
_cell.length_c   1.000
_cell.angle_alpha   90.00
_cell.angle_beta   90.00
_cell.angle_gamma   90.00
#
_symmetry.space_group_name_H-M   'P 1'
#
loop_
_entity.id
_entity.type
_entity.pdbx_description
1 polymer ?
#
loop_
_entity_poly.entity_id
_entity_poly.type
_entity_poly.pdbx_seq_one_letter_code
_entity_poly.pdbx_strand_id
1 'polypeptide(L)'
;MLFWHGRLQLIDHGAALTFHHHWPGAAASVARPYDAAQHALVDCHPDVRAADAALGPRVTAELLAGVLAQVPDDWLEGPSLDDAPDEVRARYVDQLLARLAARDAWLPPLLATAAAGGSRRRRTVGENRPSWLGPPPPEGITQR
;
A
#
# COMPACT_ATOMS: atom_id res chain seq x y z
N MET A 1 -3.12 -1.75 7.69
CA MET A 1 -4.58 -2.03 7.72
C MET A 1 -4.99 -2.40 9.13
N LEU A 2 -6.22 -2.10 9.53
CA LEU A 2 -6.74 -2.37 10.89
C LEU A 2 -8.20 -2.81 10.81
N PHE A 3 -8.61 -3.87 11.52
CA PHE A 3 -10.03 -4.19 11.69
C PHE A 3 -10.54 -3.51 12.97
N TRP A 4 -11.41 -2.53 12.84
CA TRP A 4 -11.89 -1.72 13.96
C TRP A 4 -13.35 -1.31 13.77
N HIS A 5 -14.13 -1.37 14.85
CA HIS A 5 -15.59 -1.16 14.85
C HIS A 5 -16.33 -1.99 13.77
N GLY A 6 -15.97 -3.27 13.64
CA GLY A 6 -16.62 -4.20 12.72
C GLY A 6 -16.33 -3.95 11.24
N ARG A 7 -15.36 -3.09 10.91
CA ARG A 7 -15.01 -2.74 9.53
C ARG A 7 -13.51 -2.73 9.33
N LEU A 8 -13.10 -3.04 8.10
CA LEU A 8 -11.71 -2.95 7.68
C LEU A 8 -11.36 -1.48 7.39
N GLN A 9 -10.33 -0.98 8.07
CA GLN A 9 -9.78 0.36 7.90
C GLN A 9 -8.46 0.27 7.13
N LEU A 10 -8.39 1.10 6.09
CA LEU A 10 -7.19 1.32 5.30
C LEU A 10 -6.37 2.41 5.99
N ILE A 11 -5.17 2.03 6.47
CA ILE A 11 -4.25 2.92 7.19
C ILE A 11 -2.85 2.74 6.62
N ASP A 12 -1.96 3.67 6.94
CA ASP A 12 -0.53 3.60 6.65
C ASP A 12 -0.20 3.46 5.15
N HIS A 13 -0.83 4.30 4.33
CA HIS A 13 -0.60 4.29 2.88
C HIS A 13 0.77 4.91 2.51
N GLY A 14 1.38 5.65 3.44
CA GLY A 14 2.74 6.17 3.30
C GLY A 14 3.78 5.05 3.10
N ALA A 15 3.55 3.85 3.65
CA ALA A 15 4.41 2.69 3.42
C ALA A 15 4.49 2.26 1.93
N ALA A 16 3.53 2.67 1.09
CA ALA A 16 3.57 2.42 -0.35
C ALA A 16 4.51 3.37 -1.12
N LEU A 17 4.95 4.47 -0.50
CA LEU A 17 5.73 5.53 -1.13
C LEU A 17 7.25 5.35 -0.93
N THR A 18 7.75 4.11 -0.94
CA THR A 18 9.15 3.80 -0.56
C THR A 18 10.23 4.60 -1.30
N PHE A 19 9.95 5.09 -2.52
CA PHE A 19 10.85 5.94 -3.28
C PHE A 19 11.27 7.21 -2.54
N HIS A 20 10.41 7.76 -1.66
CA HIS A 20 10.68 9.01 -0.96
C HIS A 20 11.81 8.90 0.08
N HIS A 21 12.18 7.66 0.46
CA HIS A 21 13.31 7.40 1.35
C HIS A 21 14.64 7.31 0.59
N HIS A 22 14.59 7.27 -0.75
CA HIS A 22 15.76 7.21 -1.61
C HIS A 22 15.48 7.82 -2.99
N TRP A 23 15.43 9.15 -3.04
CA TRP A 23 15.18 9.92 -4.26
C TRP A 23 16.08 9.58 -5.45
N PRO A 24 17.40 9.34 -5.31
CA PRO A 24 18.25 8.97 -6.45
C PRO A 24 17.78 7.69 -7.18
N GLY A 25 17.15 6.75 -6.47
CA GLY A 25 16.60 5.51 -7.05
C GLY A 25 15.12 5.59 -7.42
N ALA A 26 14.44 6.72 -7.23
CA ALA A 26 13.00 6.86 -7.44
C ALA A 26 12.56 6.50 -8.86
N ALA A 27 13.33 6.89 -9.88
CA ALA A 27 13.05 6.57 -11.28
C ALA A 27 13.00 5.04 -11.51
N ALA A 28 13.89 4.26 -10.90
CA ALA A 28 13.90 2.80 -11.02
C ALA A 28 12.70 2.14 -10.34
N SER A 29 12.05 2.83 -9.40
CA SER A 29 10.84 2.32 -8.73
C SER A 29 9.57 2.46 -9.59
N VAL A 30 9.57 3.34 -10.60
CA VAL A 30 8.40 3.64 -11.44
C VAL A 30 7.81 2.40 -12.10
N ALA A 31 8.65 1.50 -12.63
CA ALA A 31 8.19 0.28 -13.30
C ALA A 31 8.34 -0.98 -12.43
N ARG A 32 8.86 -0.87 -11.20
CA ARG A 32 9.17 -2.03 -10.35
C ARG A 32 7.88 -2.75 -9.94
N PRO A 33 7.73 -4.07 -10.14
CA PRO A 33 6.58 -4.83 -9.66
C PRO A 33 6.42 -4.79 -8.13
N TYR A 34 5.18 -4.88 -7.64
CA TYR A 34 4.90 -5.12 -6.23
C TYR A 34 5.01 -6.61 -5.91
N ASP A 35 5.82 -6.96 -4.91
CA ASP A 35 5.79 -8.31 -4.33
C ASP A 35 4.68 -8.38 -3.26
N ALA A 36 3.55 -9.00 -3.64
CA ALA A 36 2.41 -9.19 -2.76
C ALA A 36 2.34 -10.60 -2.13
N ALA A 37 3.36 -11.44 -2.28
CA ALA A 37 3.32 -12.84 -1.85
C ALA A 37 3.13 -13.00 -0.32
N GLN A 38 3.53 -11.98 0.44
CA GLN A 38 3.34 -11.88 1.89
C GLN A 38 2.26 -10.86 2.28
N HIS A 39 1.47 -10.35 1.34
CA HIS A 39 0.45 -9.37 1.64
C HIS A 39 -0.69 -10.00 2.46
N ALA A 40 -1.22 -9.31 3.47
CA ALA A 40 -2.27 -9.84 4.34
C ALA A 40 -3.57 -10.20 3.60
N LEU A 41 -3.80 -9.58 2.44
CA LEU A 41 -4.98 -9.81 1.58
C LEU A 41 -4.71 -10.71 0.38
N VAL A 42 -3.53 -11.34 0.27
CA VAL A 42 -3.18 -12.14 -0.92
C VAL A 42 -4.17 -13.30 -1.16
N ASP A 43 -4.76 -13.84 -0.09
CA ASP A 43 -5.76 -14.92 -0.16
C ASP A 43 -7.22 -14.42 -0.23
N CYS A 44 -7.44 -13.10 -0.29
CA CYS A 44 -8.79 -12.52 -0.32
C CYS A 44 -9.38 -12.40 -1.74
N HIS A 45 -8.65 -12.83 -2.77
CA HIS A 45 -9.03 -12.79 -4.18
C HIS A 45 -9.73 -11.48 -4.63
N PRO A 46 -9.12 -10.29 -4.42
CA PRO A 46 -9.72 -9.03 -4.87
C PRO A 46 -9.71 -8.91 -6.39
N ASP A 47 -10.74 -8.25 -6.95
CA ASP A 47 -10.73 -7.84 -8.37
C ASP A 47 -9.89 -6.58 -8.56
N VAL A 48 -8.58 -6.78 -8.62
CA VAL A 48 -7.59 -5.69 -8.76
C VAL A 48 -7.71 -5.01 -10.14
N ARG A 49 -8.12 -5.73 -11.20
CA ARG A 49 -8.31 -5.14 -12.53
C ARG A 49 -9.49 -4.17 -12.55
N ALA A 50 -10.62 -4.56 -11.96
CA ALA A 50 -11.77 -3.67 -11.84
C ALA A 50 -11.42 -2.43 -11.00
N ALA A 51 -10.64 -2.61 -9.92
CA ALA A 51 -10.16 -1.49 -9.11
C ALA A 51 -9.25 -0.53 -9.89
N ASP A 52 -8.28 -1.05 -10.65
CA ASP A 52 -7.41 -0.23 -11.53
C ASP A 52 -8.23 0.56 -12.56
N ALA A 53 -9.18 -0.09 -13.23
CA ALA A 53 -10.06 0.57 -14.19
C ALA A 53 -10.94 1.66 -13.55
N ALA A 54 -11.42 1.43 -12.33
CA ALA A 54 -12.30 2.38 -11.62
C ALA A 54 -11.55 3.56 -11.00
N LEU A 55 -10.31 3.35 -10.55
CA LEU A 55 -9.55 4.32 -9.74
C LEU A 55 -8.43 5.00 -10.53
N GLY A 56 -7.77 4.30 -11.45
CA GLY A 56 -6.65 4.83 -12.24
C GLY A 56 -6.98 6.15 -12.94
N PRO A 57 -8.11 6.25 -13.68
CA PRO A 57 -8.52 7.50 -14.35
C PRO A 57 -8.83 8.66 -13.40
N ARG A 58 -9.06 8.40 -12.11
CA ARG A 58 -9.32 9.45 -11.12
C ARG A 58 -8.05 10.11 -10.62
N VAL A 59 -6.89 9.49 -10.81
CA VAL A 59 -5.59 10.04 -10.40
C VAL A 59 -5.08 10.95 -11.51
N THR A 60 -5.29 12.25 -11.34
CA THR A 60 -4.89 13.29 -12.29
C THR A 60 -3.81 14.19 -11.71
N ALA A 61 -3.10 14.93 -12.57
CA ALA A 61 -2.13 15.94 -12.13
C ALA A 61 -2.78 17.00 -11.22
N GLU A 62 -4.01 17.43 -11.55
CA GLU A 62 -4.79 18.38 -10.74
C GLU A 62 -5.14 17.80 -9.36
N LEU A 63 -5.59 16.54 -9.29
CA LEU A 63 -5.87 15.88 -8.02
C LEU A 63 -4.59 15.82 -7.16
N LEU A 64 -3.48 15.39 -7.74
CA LEU A 64 -2.22 15.26 -7.01
C LEU A 64 -1.69 16.61 -6.54
N ALA A 65 -1.77 17.65 -7.38
CA ALA A 65 -1.40 19.01 -7.00
C ALA A 65 -2.28 19.52 -5.83
N GLY A 66 -3.59 19.31 -5.89
CA GLY A 66 -4.52 19.72 -4.83
C GLY A 66 -4.35 18.93 -3.52
N VAL A 67 -4.01 17.65 -3.60
CA VAL A 67 -3.66 16.84 -2.41
C VAL A 67 -2.34 17.34 -1.82
N LEU A 68 -1.31 17.52 -2.66
CA LEU A 68 -0.01 17.95 -2.19
C LEU A 68 -0.09 19.34 -1.58
N ALA A 69 -0.85 20.28 -2.13
CA ALA A 69 -1.03 21.62 -1.54
C ALA A 69 -1.55 21.62 -0.09
N GLN A 70 -2.11 20.52 0.41
CA GLN A 70 -2.56 20.39 1.80
C GLN A 70 -1.43 19.97 2.77
N VAL A 71 -0.29 19.52 2.25
CA VAL A 71 0.88 19.12 3.06
C VAL A 71 1.64 20.39 3.48
N PRO A 72 1.88 20.64 4.78
CA PRO A 72 2.67 21.78 5.24
C PRO A 72 4.07 21.81 4.61
N ASP A 73 4.59 23.00 4.34
CA ASP A 73 5.93 23.18 3.75
C ASP A 73 7.02 22.55 4.63
N ASP A 74 6.93 22.70 5.94
CA ASP A 74 7.88 22.14 6.92
C ASP A 74 7.94 20.61 6.93
N TRP A 75 7.00 19.92 6.26
CA TRP A 75 6.99 18.46 6.14
C TRP A 75 7.59 17.96 4.83
N LEU A 76 7.94 18.86 3.91
CA LEU A 76 8.48 18.52 2.60
C LEU A 76 10.00 18.49 2.64
N GLU A 77 10.53 17.31 2.94
CA GLU A 77 11.96 17.03 2.84
C GLU A 77 12.31 16.50 1.44
N GLY A 78 13.06 17.30 0.69
CA GLY A 78 13.58 16.92 -0.63
C GLY A 78 14.83 16.03 -0.55
N PRO A 79 15.35 15.56 -1.71
CA PRO A 79 16.68 14.95 -1.78
C PRO A 79 17.79 15.81 -1.16
N SER A 80 17.65 17.14 -1.22
CA SER A 80 18.49 18.11 -0.52
C SER A 80 17.68 18.87 0.53
N LEU A 81 18.35 19.30 1.61
CA LEU A 81 17.75 20.16 2.63
C LEU A 81 17.38 21.56 2.10
N ASP A 82 17.98 21.96 0.98
CA ASP A 82 17.78 23.28 0.36
C ASP A 82 16.72 23.26 -0.76
N ASP A 83 16.10 22.10 -1.05
CA ASP A 83 15.09 22.00 -2.09
C ASP A 83 13.84 22.82 -1.69
N ALA A 84 13.36 23.67 -2.60
CA ALA A 84 12.16 24.46 -2.33
C ALA A 84 10.93 23.53 -2.21
N PRO A 85 9.99 23.78 -1.28
CA PRO A 85 8.80 22.94 -1.08
C PRO A 85 8.03 22.66 -2.38
N ASP A 86 7.86 23.68 -3.23
CA ASP A 86 7.17 23.53 -4.52
C ASP A 86 7.89 22.57 -5.49
N GLU A 87 9.22 22.54 -5.48
CA GLU A 87 9.99 21.58 -6.27
C GLU A 87 9.82 20.16 -5.75
N VAL A 88 9.77 19.98 -4.42
CA VAL A 88 9.49 18.68 -3.79
C VAL A 88 8.08 18.20 -4.16
N ARG A 89 7.07 19.08 -4.11
CA ARG A 89 5.70 18.75 -4.56
C ARG A 89 5.69 18.31 -6.03
N ALA A 90 6.35 19.04 -6.92
CA ALA A 90 6.43 18.68 -8.34
C ALA A 90 7.05 17.30 -8.54
N ARG A 91 8.13 16.97 -7.81
CA ARG A 91 8.75 15.63 -7.84
C ARG A 91 7.78 14.52 -7.43
N TYR A 92 6.96 14.74 -6.40
CA TYR A 92 5.92 13.78 -6.02
C TYR A 92 4.85 13.60 -7.10
N VAL A 93 4.38 14.69 -7.71
CA VAL A 93 3.42 14.64 -8.83
C VAL A 93 3.99 13.80 -9.97
N ASP A 94 5.19 14.13 -10.42
CA ASP A 94 5.86 13.46 -11.54
C ASP A 94 6.05 11.98 -11.26
N GLN A 95 6.54 11.63 -10.06
CA GLN A 95 6.78 10.24 -9.66
C GLN A 95 5.49 9.41 -9.63
N LEU A 96 4.40 9.97 -9.08
CA LEU A 96 3.11 9.28 -8.97
C LEU A 96 2.43 9.12 -10.33
N LEU A 97 2.47 10.14 -11.18
CA LEU A 97 1.95 10.05 -12.55
C LEU A 97 2.76 9.08 -13.41
N ALA A 98 4.09 9.10 -13.32
CA ALA A 98 4.95 8.15 -14.00
C ALA A 98 4.64 6.71 -13.56
N ARG A 99 4.46 6.48 -12.25
CA ARG A 99 4.05 5.17 -11.71
C ARG A 99 2.70 4.71 -12.26
N LEU A 100 1.72 5.60 -12.33
CA LEU A 100 0.39 5.32 -12.91
C LEU A 100 0.45 4.99 -14.40
N ALA A 101 1.27 5.72 -15.16
CA ALA A 101 1.49 5.48 -16.59
C ALA A 101 2.19 4.15 -16.85
N ALA A 102 3.08 3.71 -15.95
CA ALA A 102 3.82 2.46 -16.06
C ALA A 102 3.05 1.21 -15.61
N ARG A 103 1.74 1.29 -15.35
CA ARG A 103 0.94 0.18 -14.80
C ARG A 103 1.02 -1.11 -15.60
N ASP A 104 1.12 -1.02 -16.92
CA ASP A 104 1.25 -2.21 -17.77
C ASP A 104 2.53 -3.01 -17.49
N ALA A 105 3.56 -2.38 -16.91
CA ALA A 105 4.80 -3.05 -16.53
C ALA A 105 4.73 -3.74 -15.15
N TRP A 106 3.96 -3.21 -14.19
CA TRP A 106 3.98 -3.70 -12.81
C TRP A 106 2.67 -4.35 -12.33
N LEU A 107 1.54 -4.08 -12.99
CA LEU A 107 0.23 -4.64 -12.62
C LEU A 107 0.09 -6.13 -13.00
N PRO A 108 0.49 -6.59 -14.21
CA PRO A 108 0.36 -8.01 -14.56
C PRO A 108 1.13 -8.96 -13.62
N PRO A 109 2.39 -8.68 -13.22
CA PRO A 109 3.08 -9.50 -12.21
C PRO A 109 2.37 -9.51 -10.85
N LEU A 110 1.83 -8.37 -10.40
CA LEU A 110 1.05 -8.30 -9.16
C LEU A 110 -0.20 -9.19 -9.21
N LEU A 111 -0.92 -9.18 -10.34
CA LEU A 111 -2.07 -10.05 -10.57
C LEU A 111 -1.68 -11.53 -10.54
N ALA A 112 -0.54 -11.88 -11.14
CA ALA A 112 -0.02 -13.25 -11.11
C ALA A 112 0.31 -13.69 -9.68
N THR A 113 0.96 -12.83 -8.88
CA THR A 113 1.24 -13.10 -7.46
C THR A 113 -0.05 -13.26 -6.65
N ALA A 114 -1.06 -12.40 -6.88
CA ALA A 114 -2.34 -12.51 -6.19
C ALA A 114 -3.12 -13.78 -6.59
N ALA A 115 -3.05 -14.19 -7.85
CA ALA A 115 -3.68 -15.43 -8.33
C ALA A 115 -2.98 -16.70 -7.81
N ALA A 116 -1.66 -16.66 -7.63
CA ALA A 116 -0.90 -17.76 -7.04
C ALA A 116 -1.19 -17.95 -5.53
N GLY A 117 -1.72 -16.93 -4.87
CA GLY A 117 -2.00 -16.93 -3.43
C GLY A 117 -0.76 -16.74 -2.57
N GLY A 118 -0.97 -16.68 -1.25
CA GLY A 118 0.13 -16.54 -0.29
C GLY A 118 0.92 -17.84 -0.13
N SER A 119 2.23 -17.73 0.10
CA SER A 119 3.06 -18.88 0.52
C SER A 119 2.77 -19.35 1.95
N ARG A 120 1.93 -18.61 2.69
CA ARG A 120 1.54 -18.95 4.06
C ARG A 120 0.57 -20.12 4.03
N ARG A 121 1.01 -21.29 4.52
CA ARG A 121 0.08 -22.33 4.99
C ARG A 121 -0.87 -21.71 6.01
N ARG A 122 -2.16 -21.71 5.70
CA ARG A 122 -3.21 -21.37 6.67
C ARG A 122 -3.11 -22.37 7.82
N ARG A 123 -2.42 -21.99 8.91
CA ARG A 123 -2.35 -22.81 10.12
C ARG A 123 -3.73 -22.79 10.78
N THR A 124 -4.19 -23.94 11.22
CA THR A 124 -5.50 -24.07 11.88
C THR A 124 -5.53 -23.20 13.13
N VAL A 125 -6.65 -22.51 13.34
CA VAL A 125 -6.88 -21.70 14.54
C VAL A 125 -6.82 -22.62 15.76
N GLY A 126 -5.92 -22.35 16.69
CA GLY A 126 -5.75 -23.13 17.93
C GLY A 126 -4.36 -23.74 18.13
N GLU A 127 -3.58 -23.97 17.07
CA GLU A 127 -2.26 -24.62 17.17
C GLU A 127 -1.13 -23.71 17.70
N ASN A 128 -1.33 -22.40 17.69
CA ASN A 128 -0.37 -21.41 18.20
C ASN A 128 -0.80 -20.79 19.53
N ARG A 129 -1.74 -21.40 20.28
CA ARG A 129 -2.09 -20.89 21.61
C ARG A 129 -0.88 -21.08 22.52
N PRO A 130 -0.24 -19.99 22.99
CA PRO A 130 0.89 -20.13 23.87
C PRO A 130 0.47 -20.89 25.12
N SER A 131 1.32 -21.78 25.64
CA SER A 131 0.99 -22.62 26.80
C SER A 131 0.64 -21.84 28.06
N TRP A 132 1.01 -20.55 28.13
CA TRP A 132 0.66 -19.63 29.20
C TRP A 132 -0.72 -18.98 29.06
N LEU A 133 -1.37 -19.10 27.90
CA LEU A 133 -2.73 -18.61 27.68
C LEU A 133 -3.69 -19.73 28.12
N GLY A 134 -4.36 -19.55 29.26
CA GLY A 134 -5.25 -20.53 29.91
C GLY A 134 -6.35 -21.11 29.01
N PRO A 135 -7.25 -21.97 29.53
CA PRO A 135 -8.23 -22.70 28.70
C PRO A 135 -9.05 -21.74 27.82
N PRO A 136 -9.49 -22.18 26.63
CA PRO A 136 -10.31 -21.36 25.76
C PRO A 136 -11.57 -20.88 26.51
N PRO A 137 -12.06 -19.67 26.22
CA PRO A 137 -13.29 -19.19 26.84
C PRO A 137 -14.44 -20.19 26.55
N PRO A 138 -15.36 -20.40 27.50
CA PRO A 138 -16.47 -21.33 27.32
C PRO A 138 -17.32 -20.94 26.11
N GLU A 139 -17.97 -21.94 25.50
CA GLU A 139 -18.83 -21.75 24.33
C GLU A 139 -19.83 -20.61 24.56
N GLY A 140 -19.91 -19.67 23.62
CA GLY A 140 -20.78 -18.50 23.70
C GLY A 140 -20.12 -17.20 24.19
N ILE A 141 -18.89 -17.22 24.71
CA ILE A 141 -18.15 -16.00 25.06
C ILE A 141 -17.23 -15.57 23.91
N THR A 142 -17.62 -14.52 23.20
CA THR A 142 -16.76 -13.82 22.23
C THR A 142 -16.02 -12.69 22.94
N GLN A 143 -14.68 -12.72 22.89
CA GLN A 143 -13.90 -11.54 23.26
C GLN A 143 -14.10 -10.49 22.17
N ARG A 144 -14.55 -9.30 22.57
CA ARG A 144 -14.83 -8.16 21.70
C ARG A 144 -13.55 -7.51 21.19
#